data_AF-A0A955RSJ1-F1
#
_entry.id   AF-A0A955RSJ1-F1
#
_cell.length_a   1.000
_cell.length_b   1.000
_cell.length_c   1.000
_cell.angle_alpha   90.00
_cell.angle_beta   90.00
_cell.angle_gamma   90.00
#
_symmetry.space_group_name_H-M   'P 1'
#
loop_
_entity.id
_entity.type
_entity.pdbx_description
1 polymer ?
#
loop_
_entity_poly.entity_id
_entity_poly.type
_entity_poly.pdbx_seq_one_letter_code
_entity_poly.pdbx_strand_id
1 'polypeptide(L)'
;MPLRKLFANHYLLSLIILGAFLATNRYIYGWDDQALEIPLLKHLIDPQLYAGDYYVESLRQNFSSYMYPLLAKVLSVGQIPAAYLVLYVLSRYVFFLFSLKLWRFVSGSTLTAVAAVLMSFWIGRTEEFLYRTFSHQEFALAVIVAGLYCLYRERTLWAAALFGIAANFNALYALLPMLYLGTYLLLGWQWKRIFAAGAAFTACALPFLCWVLPKKFGGDPPAPGLYDGWMDLFLLACPQNFLFQTTPLTEVFSGWKSALTHLGPYLFLLVLYLFNIIFNEPFRRSRQSQAVCLCGTGLILVSFVFTYLIPNRLVIDLNLIRNLQYINFVLMGYTTWWICREAASDRPDRAYLAALALFFLSYRDMVGAAVLTGLAAALIMTGRTAPADRTGARRWVFGLMPLTAAAVLFLVLDRGFGLEGTKFRIIASAAGLLTGAYLMTLIRPAVTGSPAIRGAWAGVPLAAAAIYFGILHYNFVKVTTTGGGFWQLQRNWEEMQYFVRDNTPKDALLMVPYNMEMGGFRIGSERSIIVSYRDCGIVGFDYHALKEWQQRVADLKHFKVIPDGPLQPAIVNGLGKYRADYIVFTRFAAPKSSNQTLTKLHENELFTLFRVNRTRP
;
A
#
# COMPACT_ATOMS: atom_id res chain seq x y z
N MET A 1 28.95 -22.89 11.34
CA MET A 1 27.77 -23.60 10.78
C MET A 1 27.87 -23.52 9.26
N PRO A 2 27.85 -24.64 8.50
CA PRO A 2 27.99 -24.59 7.04
C PRO A 2 26.86 -23.78 6.41
N LEU A 3 27.17 -22.90 5.45
CA LEU A 3 26.24 -21.99 4.76
C LEU A 3 24.92 -22.68 4.35
N ARG A 4 24.98 -23.94 3.92
CA ARG A 4 23.78 -24.74 3.58
C ARG A 4 22.77 -24.88 4.73
N LYS A 5 23.23 -25.05 5.98
CA LYS A 5 22.33 -25.12 7.15
C LYS A 5 21.71 -23.75 7.45
N LEU A 6 22.43 -22.65 7.19
CA LEU A 6 21.91 -21.28 7.33
C LEU A 6 20.72 -21.06 6.40
N PHE A 7 20.87 -21.40 5.12
CA PHE A 7 19.82 -21.29 4.09
C PHE A 7 18.70 -22.32 4.23
N ALA A 8 18.82 -23.32 5.10
CA ALA A 8 17.73 -24.24 5.39
C ALA A 8 16.75 -23.68 6.44
N ASN A 9 17.20 -22.75 7.28
CA ASN A 9 16.44 -22.22 8.41
C ASN A 9 15.60 -21.00 8.00
N HIS A 10 14.30 -21.22 7.85
CA HIS A 10 13.34 -20.16 7.51
C HIS A 10 13.30 -19.02 8.51
N TYR A 11 13.41 -19.31 9.80
CA TYR A 11 13.32 -18.31 10.85
C TYR A 11 14.44 -17.28 10.74
N LEU A 12 15.66 -17.76 10.48
CA LEU A 12 16.82 -16.90 10.30
C LEU A 12 16.75 -16.12 8.98
N LEU A 13 16.35 -16.77 7.88
CA LEU A 13 16.19 -16.08 6.60
C LEU A 13 15.14 -14.97 6.67
N SER A 14 14.04 -15.18 7.39
CA SER A 14 13.03 -14.14 7.61
C SER A 14 13.55 -12.98 8.46
N LEU A 15 14.45 -13.23 9.43
CA LEU A 15 15.14 -12.16 10.16
C LEU A 15 16.10 -11.36 9.25
N ILE A 16 16.82 -12.03 8.36
CA ILE A 16 17.70 -11.37 7.39
C ILE A 16 16.88 -10.49 6.44
N ILE A 17 15.78 -11.03 5.91
CA ILE A 17 14.84 -10.29 5.05
C ILE A 17 14.27 -9.08 5.81
N LEU A 18 13.87 -9.26 7.07
CA LEU A 18 13.41 -8.17 7.93
C LEU A 18 14.48 -7.09 8.14
N GLY A 19 15.72 -7.48 8.41
CA GLY A 19 16.84 -6.54 8.55
C GLY A 19 17.08 -5.75 7.26
N ALA A 20 17.06 -6.42 6.10
CA ALA A 20 17.15 -5.76 4.80
C ALA A 20 15.96 -4.82 4.55
N PHE A 21 14.74 -5.23 4.93
CA PHE A 21 13.55 -4.40 4.85
C PHE A 21 13.68 -3.15 5.72
N LEU A 22 14.04 -3.27 7.01
CA LEU A 22 14.18 -2.13 7.92
C LEU A 22 15.31 -1.18 7.52
N ALA A 23 16.41 -1.72 6.97
CA ALA A 23 17.49 -0.91 6.40
C ALA A 23 17.04 -0.08 5.19
N THR A 24 16.02 -0.55 4.47
CA THR A 24 15.49 0.08 3.25
C THR A 24 14.10 0.69 3.40
N ASN A 25 13.48 0.58 4.57
CA ASN A 25 12.15 1.08 4.90
C ASN A 25 12.12 1.32 6.41
N ARG A 26 12.60 2.50 6.80
CA ARG A 26 12.59 2.91 8.19
C ARG A 26 11.17 3.01 8.70
N TYR A 27 10.97 2.55 9.93
CA TYR A 27 9.73 2.75 10.67
C TYR A 27 9.51 4.25 10.93
N ILE A 28 8.27 4.70 10.77
CA ILE A 28 7.82 6.06 11.07
C ILE A 28 6.62 5.96 12.01
N TYR A 29 6.64 6.74 13.08
CA TYR A 29 5.55 6.86 14.05
C TYR A 29 4.78 8.17 13.83
N GLY A 30 3.47 8.15 14.09
CA GLY A 30 2.58 9.30 13.95
C GLY A 30 2.25 9.67 12.51
N TRP A 31 2.25 8.68 11.60
CA TRP A 31 2.08 8.91 10.16
C TRP A 31 0.93 8.12 9.56
N ASP A 32 0.44 8.58 8.41
CA ASP A 32 -0.53 7.89 7.57
C ASP A 32 -1.84 7.55 8.33
N ASP A 33 -2.30 6.29 8.29
CA ASP A 33 -3.50 5.81 8.99
C ASP A 33 -3.40 5.96 10.52
N GLN A 34 -2.20 6.17 11.09
CA GLN A 34 -2.05 6.38 12.53
C GLN A 34 -2.68 7.70 13.02
N ALA A 35 -2.99 8.63 12.09
CA ALA A 35 -3.79 9.82 12.39
C ALA A 35 -5.23 9.49 12.83
N LEU A 36 -5.74 8.32 12.44
CA LEU A 36 -6.99 7.75 12.92
C LEU A 36 -6.74 6.93 14.19
N GLU A 37 -5.75 6.03 14.14
CA GLU A 37 -5.61 4.96 15.12
C GLU A 37 -5.08 5.42 16.48
N ILE A 38 -4.08 6.31 16.50
CA ILE A 38 -3.43 6.72 17.74
C ILE A 38 -4.37 7.60 18.59
N PRO A 39 -5.08 8.61 18.05
CA PRO A 39 -6.03 9.38 18.85
C PRO A 39 -7.14 8.50 19.45
N LEU A 40 -7.66 7.53 18.67
CA LEU A 40 -8.60 6.54 19.17
C LEU A 40 -8.02 5.74 20.34
N LEU A 41 -6.82 5.17 20.18
CA LEU A 41 -6.19 4.37 21.23
C LEU A 41 -5.90 5.20 22.48
N LYS A 42 -5.41 6.43 22.32
CA LYS A 42 -5.14 7.35 23.44
C LYS A 42 -6.43 7.69 24.19
N HIS A 43 -7.52 7.98 23.49
CA HIS A 43 -8.82 8.23 24.11
C HIS A 43 -9.38 7.00 24.83
N LEU A 44 -9.18 5.80 24.29
CA LEU A 44 -9.56 4.55 24.97
C LEU A 44 -8.77 4.29 26.25
N ILE A 45 -7.53 4.79 26.35
CA ILE A 45 -6.67 4.70 27.55
C ILE A 45 -7.00 5.81 28.56
N ASP A 46 -7.14 7.05 28.09
CA ASP A 46 -7.47 8.23 28.88
C ASP A 46 -8.64 8.98 28.22
N PRO A 47 -9.90 8.75 28.68
CA PRO A 47 -11.08 9.38 28.11
C PRO A 47 -11.12 10.91 28.21
N GLN A 48 -10.24 11.53 29.03
CA GLN A 48 -10.13 12.98 29.08
C GLN A 48 -9.38 13.53 27.86
N LEU A 49 -8.54 12.73 27.21
CA LEU A 49 -7.91 13.12 25.95
C LEU A 49 -8.95 13.17 24.84
N TYR A 50 -9.00 14.30 24.15
CA TYR A 50 -9.92 14.57 23.04
C TYR A 50 -11.41 14.56 23.41
N ALA A 51 -11.75 14.84 24.68
CA ALA A 51 -13.15 14.92 25.10
C ALA A 51 -13.93 15.93 24.24
N GLY A 52 -15.03 15.48 23.63
CA GLY A 52 -15.87 16.29 22.74
C GLY A 52 -15.31 16.51 21.32
N ASP A 53 -14.19 15.87 20.96
CA ASP A 53 -13.71 15.86 19.58
C ASP A 53 -14.59 14.94 18.73
N TYR A 54 -15.38 15.53 17.83
CA TYR A 54 -16.36 14.82 17.01
C TYR A 54 -15.76 13.63 16.25
N TYR A 55 -14.51 13.78 15.77
CA TYR A 55 -13.84 12.75 14.99
C TYR A 55 -13.45 11.57 15.89
N VAL A 56 -12.82 11.83 17.03
CA VAL A 56 -12.36 10.78 17.96
C VAL A 56 -13.53 10.04 18.59
N GLU A 57 -14.61 10.75 18.95
CA GLU A 57 -15.83 10.14 19.48
C GLU A 57 -16.50 9.21 18.46
N SER A 58 -16.59 9.66 17.21
CA SER A 58 -17.13 8.81 16.16
C SER A 58 -16.26 7.58 15.87
N LEU A 59 -14.92 7.72 15.90
CA LEU A 59 -14.02 6.56 15.80
C LEU A 59 -14.26 5.57 16.95
N ARG A 60 -14.38 6.05 18.19
CA ARG A 60 -14.68 5.19 19.34
C ARG A 60 -15.97 4.40 19.14
N GLN A 61 -16.98 5.04 18.57
CA GLN A 61 -18.29 4.43 18.35
C GLN A 61 -18.30 3.47 17.16
N ASN A 62 -17.65 3.82 16.05
CA ASN A 62 -17.89 3.17 14.75
C ASN A 62 -16.68 2.40 14.20
N PHE A 63 -15.47 2.65 14.71
CA PHE A 63 -14.28 1.97 14.24
C PHE A 63 -14.31 0.48 14.65
N SER A 64 -14.10 -0.40 13.67
CA SER A 64 -14.44 -1.83 13.77
C SER A 64 -13.20 -2.73 13.85
N SER A 65 -12.29 -2.42 14.77
CA SER A 65 -11.14 -3.27 15.10
C SER A 65 -11.11 -3.60 16.59
N TYR A 66 -11.03 -4.90 16.92
CA TYR A 66 -10.93 -5.35 18.31
C TYR A 66 -9.52 -5.17 18.88
N MET A 67 -8.53 -4.82 18.04
CA MET A 67 -7.15 -4.59 18.45
C MET A 67 -7.04 -3.44 19.46
N TYR A 68 -7.68 -2.30 19.20
CA TYR A 68 -7.51 -1.10 20.00
C TYR A 68 -8.10 -1.20 21.40
N PRO A 69 -9.31 -1.76 21.61
CA PRO A 69 -9.81 -2.04 22.95
C PRO A 69 -8.92 -2.99 23.75
N LEU A 70 -8.25 -3.95 23.11
CA LEU A 70 -7.30 -4.84 23.77
C LEU A 70 -6.01 -4.11 24.16
N LEU A 71 -5.44 -3.32 23.24
CA LEU A 71 -4.24 -2.53 23.51
C LEU A 71 -4.48 -1.50 24.62
N ALA A 72 -5.65 -0.85 24.64
CA ALA A 72 -5.99 0.13 25.66
C ALA A 72 -6.01 -0.44 27.09
N LYS A 73 -6.25 -1.74 27.25
CA LYS A 73 -6.24 -2.41 28.57
C LYS A 73 -4.84 -2.68 29.11
N VAL A 74 -3.82 -2.71 28.25
CA VAL A 74 -2.47 -3.16 28.61
C VAL A 74 -1.39 -2.09 28.41
N LEU A 75 -1.72 -0.98 27.74
CA LEU A 75 -0.80 0.12 27.46
C LEU A 75 -1.20 1.38 28.21
N SER A 76 -0.21 2.18 28.59
CA SER A 76 -0.37 3.60 28.87
C SER A 76 -0.11 4.45 27.62
N VAL A 77 -0.57 5.71 27.62
CA VAL A 77 -0.36 6.64 26.49
C VAL A 77 1.11 6.77 26.09
N GLY A 78 2.01 6.86 27.08
CA GLY A 78 3.45 6.96 26.84
C GLY A 78 4.11 5.69 26.28
N GLN A 79 3.45 4.53 26.40
CA GLN A 79 3.96 3.25 25.88
C GLN A 79 3.59 3.00 24.42
N ILE A 80 2.64 3.76 23.85
CA ILE A 80 2.14 3.55 22.49
C ILE A 80 3.26 3.53 21.43
N PRO A 81 4.24 4.47 21.41
CA PRO A 81 5.29 4.46 20.39
C PRO A 81 6.13 3.18 20.41
N ALA A 82 6.54 2.74 21.60
CA ALA A 82 7.34 1.52 21.76
C ALA A 82 6.53 0.27 21.40
N ALA A 83 5.26 0.19 21.83
CA ALA A 83 4.38 -0.91 21.49
C ALA A 83 4.14 -1.02 19.98
N TYR A 84 3.88 0.11 19.30
CA TYR A 84 3.69 0.14 17.85
C TYR A 84 4.96 -0.29 17.10
N LEU A 85 6.15 0.12 17.54
CA LEU A 85 7.40 -0.36 16.97
C LEU A 85 7.58 -1.89 17.15
N VAL A 86 7.28 -2.43 18.33
CA VAL A 86 7.35 -3.87 18.59
C VAL A 86 6.37 -4.63 17.70
N LEU A 87 5.12 -4.17 17.62
CA LEU A 87 4.08 -4.78 16.77
C LEU A 87 4.41 -4.65 15.28
N TYR A 88 5.05 -3.55 14.86
CA TYR A 88 5.57 -3.39 13.51
C TYR A 88 6.60 -4.47 13.17
N VAL A 89 7.64 -4.59 14.00
CA VAL A 89 8.72 -5.56 13.78
C VAL A 89 8.18 -6.99 13.80
N LEU A 90 7.29 -7.30 14.75
CA LEU A 90 6.67 -8.61 14.89
C LEU A 90 5.78 -8.96 13.69
N SER A 91 4.89 -8.06 13.27
CA SER A 91 4.00 -8.31 12.14
C SER A 91 4.80 -8.52 10.85
N ARG A 92 5.84 -7.70 10.60
CA ARG A 92 6.75 -7.84 9.47
C ARG A 92 7.51 -9.16 9.49
N TYR A 93 8.03 -9.55 10.66
CA TYR A 93 8.71 -10.83 10.81
C TYR A 93 7.79 -12.01 10.43
N VAL A 94 6.59 -12.05 10.99
CA VAL A 94 5.60 -13.11 10.75
C VAL A 94 5.17 -13.12 9.28
N PHE A 95 4.92 -11.94 8.70
CA PHE A 95 4.61 -11.80 7.27
C PHE A 95 5.71 -12.41 6.38
N PHE A 96 6.98 -12.06 6.62
CA PHE A 96 8.10 -12.61 5.84
C PHE A 96 8.30 -14.12 6.07
N LEU A 97 8.08 -14.61 7.30
CA LEU A 97 8.14 -16.02 7.63
C LEU A 97 7.14 -16.85 6.82
N PHE A 98 5.87 -16.44 6.82
CA PHE A 98 4.85 -17.19 6.10
C PHE A 98 4.91 -16.97 4.59
N SER A 99 5.34 -15.80 4.12
CA SER A 99 5.64 -15.58 2.70
C SER A 99 6.74 -16.51 2.21
N LEU A 100 7.83 -16.65 2.98
CA LEU A 100 8.94 -17.54 2.65
C LEU A 100 8.53 -19.02 2.68
N LYS A 101 7.71 -19.42 3.67
CA LYS A 101 7.15 -20.78 3.75
C LYS A 101 6.23 -21.07 2.56
N LEU A 102 5.38 -20.13 2.17
CA LEU A 102 4.50 -20.22 1.00
C LEU A 102 5.31 -20.40 -0.28
N TRP A 103 6.22 -19.49 -0.58
CA TRP A 103 6.98 -19.55 -1.83
C TRP A 103 7.95 -20.73 -1.88
N ARG A 104 8.50 -21.20 -0.75
CA ARG A 104 9.29 -22.44 -0.73
C ARG A 104 8.41 -23.65 -0.97
N PHE A 105 7.20 -23.68 -0.41
CA PHE A 105 6.26 -24.77 -0.67
C PHE A 105 5.88 -24.84 -2.15
N VAL A 106 5.59 -23.68 -2.77
CA VAL A 106 5.23 -23.60 -4.20
C VAL A 106 6.40 -23.97 -5.11
N SER A 107 7.58 -23.40 -4.87
CA SER A 107 8.73 -23.54 -5.78
C SER A 107 9.63 -24.76 -5.51
N GLY A 108 9.54 -25.35 -4.32
CA GLY A 108 10.47 -26.39 -3.84
C GLY A 108 11.89 -25.88 -3.52
N SER A 109 12.17 -24.59 -3.73
CA SER A 109 13.52 -24.02 -3.64
C SER A 109 13.56 -22.85 -2.64
N THR A 110 14.49 -22.91 -1.67
CA THR A 110 14.65 -21.80 -0.71
C THR A 110 15.14 -20.53 -1.39
N LEU A 111 16.07 -20.63 -2.35
CA LEU A 111 16.59 -19.46 -3.05
C LEU A 111 15.49 -18.76 -3.85
N THR A 112 14.67 -19.54 -4.55
CA THR A 112 13.53 -19.02 -5.29
C THR A 112 12.49 -18.40 -4.38
N ALA A 113 12.26 -18.99 -3.20
CA ALA A 113 11.37 -18.42 -2.20
C ALA A 113 11.88 -17.06 -1.71
N VAL A 114 13.16 -16.95 -1.35
CA VAL A 114 13.78 -15.68 -0.94
C VAL A 114 13.65 -14.65 -2.07
N ALA A 115 13.96 -15.03 -3.31
CA ALA A 115 13.79 -14.17 -4.47
C ALA A 115 12.34 -13.71 -4.63
N ALA A 116 11.35 -14.61 -4.56
CA ALA A 116 9.94 -14.28 -4.68
C ALA A 116 9.49 -13.27 -3.62
N VAL A 117 9.88 -13.48 -2.36
CA VAL A 117 9.56 -12.52 -1.29
C VAL A 117 10.24 -11.17 -1.59
N LEU A 118 11.56 -11.14 -1.85
CA LEU A 118 12.31 -9.92 -2.21
C LEU A 118 11.68 -9.14 -3.37
N MET A 119 11.27 -9.87 -4.41
CA MET A 119 10.65 -9.32 -5.60
C MET A 119 9.27 -8.74 -5.31
N SER A 120 8.45 -9.41 -4.51
CA SER A 120 7.15 -8.88 -4.08
C SER A 120 7.28 -7.53 -3.36
N PHE A 121 8.36 -7.30 -2.59
CA PHE A 121 8.51 -6.07 -1.84
C PHE A 121 9.37 -4.97 -2.49
N TRP A 122 10.46 -5.29 -3.17
CA TRP A 122 11.30 -4.27 -3.82
C TRP A 122 10.69 -3.72 -5.11
N ILE A 123 10.05 -4.59 -5.88
CA ILE A 123 9.60 -4.32 -7.24
C ILE A 123 8.08 -4.34 -7.30
N GLY A 124 7.50 -5.36 -6.66
CA GLY A 124 6.08 -5.50 -6.53
C GLY A 124 5.44 -4.35 -5.76
N ARG A 125 6.19 -3.53 -4.98
CA ARG A 125 5.80 -2.33 -4.19
C ARG A 125 4.34 -2.33 -3.74
N THR A 126 3.79 -3.44 -3.30
CA THR A 126 2.42 -3.50 -2.78
C THR A 126 2.34 -2.54 -1.61
N GLU A 127 1.96 -1.28 -1.90
CA GLU A 127 2.12 -0.12 -0.99
C GLU A 127 1.42 -0.44 0.32
N GLU A 128 0.23 -1.02 0.16
CA GLU A 128 -0.64 -1.58 1.19
C GLU A 128 -0.04 -2.72 2.02
N PHE A 129 0.91 -3.49 1.49
CA PHE A 129 1.59 -4.55 2.26
C PHE A 129 2.81 -4.06 3.01
N LEU A 130 3.36 -2.89 2.70
CA LEU A 130 4.72 -2.50 3.11
C LEU A 130 4.81 -1.04 3.56
N TYR A 131 3.75 -0.55 4.20
CA TYR A 131 3.78 0.72 4.91
C TYR A 131 4.97 0.82 5.88
N ARG A 132 5.42 2.06 6.04
CA ARG A 132 6.47 2.44 6.98
C ARG A 132 5.95 2.67 8.39
N THR A 133 4.64 2.72 8.54
CA THR A 133 3.93 2.82 9.80
C THR A 133 3.41 1.44 10.20
N PHE A 134 3.10 1.30 11.49
CA PHE A 134 2.27 0.20 11.97
C PHE A 134 0.81 0.62 11.91
N SER A 135 -0.03 -0.26 11.40
CA SER A 135 -1.49 -0.15 11.48
C SER A 135 -2.06 -1.54 11.81
N HIS A 136 -3.34 -1.58 12.15
CA HIS A 136 -4.08 -2.84 12.31
C HIS A 136 -4.09 -3.69 11.03
N GLN A 137 -3.91 -3.07 9.84
CA GLN A 137 -3.90 -3.74 8.55
C GLN A 137 -2.67 -4.65 8.39
N GLU A 138 -1.46 -4.19 8.73
CA GLU A 138 -0.23 -4.98 8.63
C GLU A 138 -0.25 -6.17 9.58
N PHE A 139 -0.82 -5.96 10.78
CA PHE A 139 -0.99 -7.04 11.73
C PHE A 139 -1.95 -8.12 11.19
N ALA A 140 -3.08 -7.72 10.60
CA ALA A 140 -3.99 -8.63 9.92
C ALA A 140 -3.31 -9.36 8.74
N LEU A 141 -2.51 -8.65 7.93
CA LEU A 141 -1.79 -9.20 6.80
C LEU A 141 -0.80 -10.31 7.20
N ALA A 142 -0.11 -10.15 8.32
CA ALA A 142 0.79 -11.18 8.84
C ALA A 142 0.05 -12.51 9.09
N VAL A 143 -1.17 -12.44 9.64
CA VAL A 143 -2.05 -13.60 9.87
C VAL A 143 -2.64 -14.11 8.56
N ILE A 144 -3.04 -13.22 7.64
CA ILE A 144 -3.60 -13.58 6.34
C ILE A 144 -2.59 -14.37 5.51
N VAL A 145 -1.32 -13.98 5.47
CA VAL A 145 -0.31 -14.74 4.71
C VAL A 145 -0.09 -16.13 5.31
N ALA A 146 -0.20 -16.29 6.64
CA ALA A 146 -0.23 -17.61 7.26
C ALA A 146 -1.44 -18.44 6.81
N GLY A 147 -2.62 -17.80 6.70
CA GLY A 147 -3.83 -18.41 6.14
C GLY A 147 -3.69 -18.82 4.67
N LEU A 148 -3.06 -17.97 3.84
CA LEU A 148 -2.73 -18.28 2.45
C LEU A 148 -1.76 -19.47 2.35
N TYR A 149 -0.75 -19.54 3.22
CA TYR A 149 0.11 -20.71 3.31
C TYR A 149 -0.69 -21.99 3.61
N CYS A 150 -1.64 -21.94 4.57
CA CYS A 150 -2.53 -23.06 4.86
C CYS A 150 -3.44 -23.43 3.68
N LEU A 151 -3.96 -22.44 2.94
CA LEU A 151 -4.76 -22.65 1.72
C LEU A 151 -3.97 -23.41 0.66
N TYR A 152 -2.73 -22.99 0.38
CA TYR A 152 -1.86 -23.68 -0.59
C TYR A 152 -1.48 -25.09 -0.14
N ARG A 153 -1.43 -25.33 1.17
CA ARG A 153 -1.25 -26.67 1.77
C ARG A 153 -2.55 -27.49 1.85
N GLU A 154 -3.64 -27.00 1.27
CA GLU A 154 -4.98 -27.61 1.29
C GLU A 154 -5.54 -27.84 2.70
N ARG A 155 -5.04 -27.10 3.70
CA ARG A 155 -5.54 -27.10 5.08
C ARG A 155 -6.64 -26.06 5.23
N THR A 156 -7.77 -26.31 4.56
CA THR A 156 -8.84 -25.33 4.34
C THR A 156 -9.46 -24.81 5.63
N LEU A 157 -9.68 -25.67 6.64
CA LEU A 157 -10.21 -25.27 7.94
C LEU A 157 -9.26 -24.33 8.69
N TRP A 158 -7.95 -24.63 8.67
CA TRP A 158 -6.93 -23.78 9.28
C TRP A 158 -6.80 -22.44 8.55
N ALA A 159 -6.88 -22.44 7.22
CA ALA A 159 -6.90 -21.20 6.45
C ALA A 159 -8.09 -20.33 6.85
N ALA A 160 -9.30 -20.91 6.90
CA ALA A 160 -10.51 -20.20 7.30
C ALA A 160 -10.44 -19.67 8.75
N ALA A 161 -9.94 -20.47 9.69
CA ALA A 161 -9.74 -20.04 11.07
C ALA A 161 -8.77 -18.86 11.17
N LEU A 162 -7.65 -18.89 10.44
CA LEU A 162 -6.68 -17.79 10.40
C LEU A 162 -7.28 -16.53 9.77
N PHE A 163 -8.07 -16.65 8.70
CA PHE A 163 -8.81 -15.51 8.15
C PHE A 163 -9.84 -14.97 9.15
N GLY A 164 -10.55 -15.83 9.89
CA GLY A 164 -11.46 -15.41 10.95
C GLY A 164 -10.75 -14.66 12.09
N ILE A 165 -9.58 -15.15 12.51
CA ILE A 165 -8.72 -14.45 13.48
C ILE A 165 -8.31 -13.08 12.93
N ALA A 166 -7.84 -13.02 11.68
CA ALA A 166 -7.46 -11.76 11.03
C ALA A 166 -8.61 -10.76 10.95
N ALA A 167 -9.85 -11.23 10.82
CA ALA A 167 -11.03 -10.37 10.76
C ALA A 167 -11.28 -9.59 12.07
N ASN A 168 -10.77 -10.07 13.21
CA ASN A 168 -10.81 -9.31 14.47
C ASN A 168 -9.89 -8.08 14.47
N PHE A 169 -8.86 -8.08 13.61
CA PHE A 169 -7.97 -6.96 13.44
C PHE A 169 -8.44 -6.07 12.30
N ASN A 170 -8.66 -6.66 11.11
CA ASN A 170 -9.20 -5.98 9.94
C ASN A 170 -10.08 -6.95 9.11
N ALA A 171 -11.41 -6.80 9.24
CA ALA A 171 -12.37 -7.66 8.57
C ALA A 171 -12.34 -7.56 7.04
N LEU A 172 -12.14 -6.36 6.51
CA LEU A 172 -12.09 -6.11 5.08
C LEU A 172 -10.97 -6.92 4.41
N TYR A 173 -9.77 -6.86 4.96
CA TYR A 173 -8.60 -7.57 4.44
C TYR A 173 -8.74 -9.08 4.58
N ALA A 174 -9.41 -9.55 5.63
CA ALA A 174 -9.64 -10.97 5.88
C ALA A 174 -10.76 -11.57 5.01
N LEU A 175 -11.76 -10.77 4.62
CA LEU A 175 -12.86 -11.23 3.78
C LEU A 175 -12.39 -11.62 2.38
N LEU A 176 -11.49 -10.85 1.78
CA LEU A 176 -10.95 -11.12 0.44
C LEU A 176 -10.34 -12.53 0.29
N PRO A 177 -9.37 -12.96 1.13
CA PRO A 177 -8.81 -14.32 1.05
C PRO A 177 -9.81 -15.40 1.48
N MET A 178 -10.81 -15.08 2.30
CA MET A 178 -11.91 -16.01 2.58
C MET A 178 -12.75 -16.28 1.32
N LEU A 179 -13.01 -15.25 0.50
CA LEU A 179 -13.66 -15.41 -0.80
C LEU A 179 -12.81 -16.26 -1.75
N TYR A 180 -11.48 -16.10 -1.75
CA TYR A 180 -10.58 -16.95 -2.56
C TYR A 180 -10.66 -18.43 -2.15
N LEU A 181 -10.69 -18.72 -0.84
CA LEU A 181 -10.89 -20.07 -0.32
C LEU A 181 -12.26 -20.62 -0.76
N GLY A 182 -13.32 -19.81 -0.67
CA GLY A 182 -14.66 -20.16 -1.16
C GLY A 182 -14.65 -20.53 -2.64
N THR A 183 -14.07 -19.69 -3.50
CA THR A 183 -13.92 -19.95 -4.94
C THR A 183 -13.12 -21.23 -5.21
N TYR A 184 -12.00 -21.44 -4.49
CA TYR A 184 -11.21 -22.67 -4.62
C TYR A 184 -12.01 -23.93 -4.31
N LEU A 185 -12.79 -23.91 -3.22
CA LEU A 185 -13.64 -25.05 -2.83
C LEU A 185 -14.82 -25.25 -3.78
N LEU A 186 -15.41 -24.17 -4.29
CA LEU A 186 -16.49 -24.20 -5.29
C LEU A 186 -16.03 -24.81 -6.61
N LEU A 187 -14.85 -24.42 -7.13
CA LEU A 187 -14.26 -25.01 -8.33
C LEU A 187 -14.00 -26.52 -8.17
N GLY A 188 -13.79 -26.98 -6.93
CA GLY A 188 -13.66 -28.40 -6.59
C GLY A 188 -14.96 -29.10 -6.18
N TRP A 189 -16.10 -28.40 -6.22
CA TRP A 189 -17.42 -28.89 -5.78
C TRP A 189 -17.44 -29.44 -4.33
N GLN A 190 -16.63 -28.87 -3.45
CA GLN A 190 -16.41 -29.38 -2.07
C GLN A 190 -17.37 -28.76 -1.05
N TRP A 191 -18.69 -28.87 -1.24
CA TRP A 191 -19.72 -28.20 -0.43
C TRP A 191 -19.58 -28.40 1.08
N LYS A 192 -19.33 -29.64 1.54
CA LYS A 192 -19.13 -29.93 2.98
C LYS A 192 -17.97 -29.12 3.58
N ARG A 193 -16.90 -28.93 2.81
CA ARG A 193 -15.73 -28.12 3.24
C ARG A 193 -16.03 -26.63 3.18
N ILE A 194 -16.89 -26.16 2.29
CA ILE A 194 -17.34 -24.76 2.27
C ILE A 194 -18.07 -24.43 3.56
N PHE A 195 -19.04 -25.26 3.97
CA PHE A 195 -19.76 -25.04 5.22
C PHE A 195 -18.85 -25.14 6.44
N ALA A 196 -17.96 -26.14 6.49
CA ALA A 196 -17.02 -26.28 7.60
C ALA A 196 -16.00 -25.13 7.66
N ALA A 197 -15.50 -24.65 6.53
CA ALA A 197 -14.65 -23.47 6.46
C ALA A 197 -15.40 -22.20 6.88
N GLY A 198 -16.65 -22.02 6.42
CA GLY A 198 -17.52 -20.92 6.84
C GLY A 198 -17.74 -20.91 8.36
N ALA A 199 -18.07 -22.06 8.94
CA ALA A 199 -18.23 -22.21 10.39
C ALA A 199 -16.92 -21.90 11.15
N ALA A 200 -15.77 -22.38 10.67
CA ALA A 200 -14.48 -22.09 11.28
C ALA A 200 -14.12 -20.59 11.21
N PHE A 201 -14.36 -19.95 10.06
CA PHE A 201 -14.17 -18.50 9.90
C PHE A 201 -15.07 -17.72 10.86
N THR A 202 -16.37 -18.01 10.89
CA THR A 202 -17.34 -17.32 11.74
C THR A 202 -17.04 -17.51 13.23
N ALA A 203 -16.68 -18.73 13.65
CA ALA A 203 -16.30 -19.00 15.04
C ALA A 203 -15.06 -18.18 15.46
N CYS A 204 -14.05 -18.09 14.60
CA CYS A 204 -12.84 -17.31 14.88
C CYS A 204 -13.05 -15.79 14.74
N ALA A 205 -14.00 -15.35 13.90
CA ALA A 205 -14.38 -13.94 13.72
C ALA A 205 -15.46 -13.48 14.73
N LEU A 206 -15.89 -14.36 15.65
CA LEU A 206 -17.00 -14.10 16.56
C LEU A 206 -16.84 -12.81 17.38
N PRO A 207 -15.66 -12.48 17.97
CA PRO A 207 -15.51 -11.22 18.71
C PRO A 207 -15.84 -9.99 17.86
N PHE A 208 -15.34 -9.94 16.62
CA PHE A 208 -15.67 -8.87 15.66
C PHE A 208 -17.16 -8.86 15.31
N LEU A 209 -17.76 -10.02 15.04
CA LEU A 209 -19.18 -10.11 14.67
C LEU A 209 -20.08 -9.64 15.83
N CYS A 210 -19.81 -10.08 17.06
CA CYS A 210 -20.52 -9.62 18.25
C CYS A 210 -20.39 -8.11 18.47
N TRP A 211 -19.27 -7.50 18.04
CA TRP A 211 -19.07 -6.04 18.14
C TRP A 211 -19.84 -5.26 17.05
N VAL A 212 -19.82 -5.74 15.81
CA VAL A 212 -20.34 -5.01 14.65
C VAL A 212 -21.84 -5.23 14.43
N LEU A 213 -22.35 -6.45 14.67
CA LEU A 213 -23.75 -6.77 14.38
C LEU A 213 -24.75 -5.90 15.15
N PRO A 214 -24.61 -5.66 16.47
CA PRO A 214 -25.54 -4.81 17.21
C PRO A 214 -25.55 -3.37 16.67
N LYS A 215 -24.40 -2.85 16.25
CA LYS A 215 -24.29 -1.48 15.70
C LYS A 215 -24.95 -1.36 14.33
N LYS A 216 -24.83 -2.38 13.49
CA LYS A 216 -25.43 -2.37 12.15
C LYS A 216 -26.92 -2.69 12.13
N PHE A 217 -27.40 -3.50 13.07
CA PHE A 217 -28.80 -3.99 13.08
C PHE A 217 -29.66 -3.42 14.22
N GLY A 218 -29.06 -2.80 15.23
CA GLY A 218 -29.77 -2.26 16.40
C GLY A 218 -29.93 -0.74 16.41
N GLY A 219 -29.44 -0.03 15.39
CA GLY A 219 -29.62 1.42 15.26
C GLY A 219 -30.95 1.78 14.62
N ASP A 220 -31.45 2.98 14.95
CA ASP A 220 -32.57 3.57 14.23
C ASP A 220 -32.24 3.63 12.72
N PRO A 221 -33.24 3.46 11.84
CA PRO A 221 -33.02 3.66 10.42
C PRO A 221 -32.41 5.06 10.19
N PRO A 222 -31.43 5.19 9.29
CA PRO A 222 -30.81 6.47 9.03
C PRO A 222 -31.88 7.49 8.64
N ALA A 223 -31.73 8.73 9.13
CA ALA A 223 -32.67 9.80 8.83
C ALA A 223 -32.89 9.92 7.30
N PRO A 224 -34.13 10.21 6.83
CA PRO A 224 -34.39 10.45 5.41
C PRO A 224 -33.43 11.52 4.85
N GLY A 225 -32.85 11.27 3.67
CA GLY A 225 -31.88 12.18 3.06
C GLY A 225 -30.51 12.25 3.75
N LEU A 226 -30.25 11.40 4.76
CA LEU A 226 -28.91 11.32 5.37
C LEU A 226 -27.87 11.14 4.28
N TYR A 227 -28.10 10.24 3.32
CA TYR A 227 -27.16 9.91 2.27
C TYR A 227 -27.25 10.79 1.01
N ASP A 228 -27.95 11.92 1.03
CA ASP A 228 -27.95 12.82 -0.13
C ASP A 228 -26.51 13.30 -0.41
N GLY A 229 -26.09 13.21 -1.69
CA GLY A 229 -24.73 13.56 -2.12
C GLY A 229 -23.62 12.63 -1.63
N TRP A 230 -23.95 11.42 -1.14
CA TRP A 230 -22.95 10.51 -0.55
C TRP A 230 -21.81 10.15 -1.51
N MET A 231 -22.09 10.03 -2.81
CA MET A 231 -21.09 9.65 -3.79
C MET A 231 -19.97 10.70 -3.90
N ASP A 232 -20.32 11.97 -4.03
CA ASP A 232 -19.36 13.06 -4.16
C ASP A 232 -18.48 13.18 -2.91
N LEU A 233 -19.10 13.02 -1.75
CA LEU A 233 -18.40 12.97 -0.46
C LEU A 233 -17.47 11.76 -0.37
N PHE A 234 -17.91 10.60 -0.82
CA PHE A 234 -17.09 9.38 -0.82
C PHE A 234 -15.90 9.50 -1.77
N LEU A 235 -16.12 10.07 -2.96
CA LEU A 235 -15.08 10.32 -3.94
C LEU A 235 -14.01 11.29 -3.41
N LEU A 236 -14.44 12.32 -2.67
CA LEU A 236 -13.55 13.27 -2.03
C LEU A 236 -12.75 12.65 -0.87
N ALA A 237 -13.39 11.79 -0.08
CA ALA A 237 -12.84 11.27 1.17
C ALA A 237 -12.01 9.99 0.98
N CYS A 238 -12.43 9.10 0.08
CA CYS A 238 -11.82 7.79 -0.16
C CYS A 238 -11.71 7.47 -1.66
N PRO A 239 -11.01 8.29 -2.45
CA PRO A 239 -10.84 8.05 -3.89
C PRO A 239 -10.18 6.70 -4.18
N GLN A 240 -9.36 6.17 -3.26
CA GLN A 240 -8.74 4.85 -3.38
C GLN A 240 -9.72 3.67 -3.46
N ASN A 241 -11.00 3.87 -3.10
CA ASN A 241 -12.04 2.84 -3.24
C ASN A 241 -12.60 2.75 -4.67
N PHE A 242 -12.21 3.67 -5.56
CA PHE A 242 -12.66 3.76 -6.93
C PHE A 242 -11.56 3.27 -7.89
N LEU A 243 -11.95 2.53 -8.94
CA LEU A 243 -10.98 1.98 -9.91
C LEU A 243 -10.15 3.07 -10.60
N PHE A 244 -10.77 4.22 -10.87
CA PHE A 244 -10.14 5.35 -11.54
C PHE A 244 -10.00 6.56 -10.60
N GLN A 245 -10.04 6.32 -9.29
CA GLN A 245 -9.94 7.38 -8.28
C GLN A 245 -10.93 8.51 -8.57
N THR A 246 -10.46 9.75 -8.63
CA THR A 246 -11.26 10.95 -8.92
C THR A 246 -11.52 11.18 -10.41
N THR A 247 -10.97 10.37 -11.31
CA THR A 247 -11.07 10.59 -12.76
C THR A 247 -12.43 10.09 -13.29
N PRO A 248 -13.23 10.95 -13.96
CA PRO A 248 -14.48 10.54 -14.58
C PRO A 248 -14.28 9.50 -15.70
N LEU A 249 -15.26 8.61 -15.88
CA LEU A 249 -15.19 7.55 -16.90
C LEU A 249 -15.04 8.11 -18.33
N THR A 250 -15.68 9.23 -18.61
CA THR A 250 -15.57 9.94 -19.89
C THR A 250 -14.14 10.42 -20.17
N GLU A 251 -13.43 10.88 -19.14
CA GLU A 251 -12.05 11.31 -19.26
C GLU A 251 -11.09 10.12 -19.41
N VAL A 252 -11.33 9.02 -18.70
CA VAL A 252 -10.57 7.77 -18.84
C VAL A 252 -10.57 7.30 -20.31
N PHE A 253 -11.71 7.39 -21.00
CA PHE A 253 -11.85 6.96 -22.39
C PHE A 253 -11.77 8.09 -23.43
N SER A 254 -11.40 9.31 -23.03
CA SER A 254 -11.30 10.47 -23.93
C SER A 254 -10.22 10.35 -25.01
N GLY A 255 -9.26 9.44 -24.82
CA GLY A 255 -8.20 9.16 -25.79
C GLY A 255 -7.25 8.08 -25.28
N TRP A 256 -6.44 7.53 -26.20
CA TRP A 256 -5.55 6.40 -25.89
C TRP A 256 -4.58 6.73 -24.75
N LYS A 257 -4.05 7.95 -24.67
CA LYS A 257 -3.11 8.36 -23.61
C LYS A 257 -3.77 8.32 -22.22
N SER A 258 -4.98 8.88 -22.10
CA SER A 258 -5.74 8.86 -20.84
C SER A 258 -6.09 7.43 -20.45
N ALA A 259 -6.58 6.63 -21.40
CA ALA A 259 -6.94 5.24 -21.18
C ALA A 259 -5.74 4.43 -20.69
N LEU A 260 -4.58 4.55 -21.34
CA LEU A 260 -3.36 3.85 -20.91
C LEU A 260 -2.88 4.29 -19.52
N THR A 261 -3.04 5.57 -19.17
CA THR A 261 -2.64 6.09 -17.86
C THR A 261 -3.46 5.45 -16.74
N HIS A 262 -4.79 5.45 -16.89
CA HIS A 262 -5.71 4.99 -15.84
C HIS A 262 -5.91 3.47 -15.85
N LEU A 263 -5.83 2.81 -17.01
CA LEU A 263 -5.95 1.36 -17.13
C LEU A 263 -4.64 0.62 -16.84
N GLY A 264 -3.53 1.34 -16.65
CA GLY A 264 -2.20 0.74 -16.59
C GLY A 264 -1.97 -0.33 -15.54
N PRO A 265 -2.38 -0.13 -14.28
CA PRO A 265 -2.26 -1.17 -13.25
C PRO A 265 -3.04 -2.45 -13.61
N TYR A 266 -4.21 -2.34 -14.25
CA TYR A 266 -5.04 -3.48 -14.62
C TYR A 266 -4.47 -4.21 -15.85
N LEU A 267 -4.01 -3.46 -16.85
CA LEU A 267 -3.32 -4.02 -18.01
C LEU A 267 -2.04 -4.74 -17.60
N PHE A 268 -1.30 -4.19 -16.64
CA PHE A 268 -0.14 -4.83 -16.05
C PHE A 268 -0.48 -6.20 -15.43
N LEU A 269 -1.51 -6.27 -14.59
CA LEU A 269 -1.96 -7.54 -13.99
C LEU A 269 -2.46 -8.53 -15.03
N LEU A 270 -3.19 -8.06 -16.03
CA LEU A 270 -3.67 -8.89 -17.14
C LEU A 270 -2.48 -9.50 -17.90
N VAL A 271 -1.48 -8.70 -18.26
CA VAL A 271 -0.29 -9.17 -18.96
C VAL A 271 0.51 -10.14 -18.09
N LEU A 272 0.67 -9.87 -16.79
CA LEU A 272 1.30 -10.81 -15.84
C LEU A 272 0.54 -12.15 -15.76
N TYR A 273 -0.79 -12.10 -15.73
CA TYR A 273 -1.62 -13.29 -15.72
C TYR A 273 -1.45 -14.09 -17.01
N LEU A 274 -1.56 -13.44 -18.18
CA LEU A 274 -1.34 -14.07 -19.48
C LEU A 274 0.06 -14.66 -19.59
N PHE A 275 1.08 -13.95 -19.13
CA PHE A 275 2.45 -14.44 -19.08
C PHE A 275 2.54 -15.74 -18.27
N ASN A 276 2.00 -15.77 -17.05
CA ASN A 276 2.03 -16.97 -16.22
C ASN A 276 1.19 -18.11 -16.82
N ILE A 277 0.04 -17.82 -17.39
CA ILE A 277 -0.76 -18.82 -18.10
C ILE A 277 0.00 -19.40 -19.30
N ILE A 278 0.72 -18.60 -20.08
CA ILE A 278 1.39 -19.08 -21.29
C ILE A 278 2.68 -19.84 -20.96
N PHE A 279 3.50 -19.34 -20.05
CA PHE A 279 4.86 -19.85 -19.83
C PHE A 279 5.05 -20.65 -18.53
N ASN A 280 4.19 -20.46 -17.53
CA ASN A 280 4.36 -21.00 -16.19
C ASN A 280 3.42 -22.18 -15.91
N GLU A 281 3.83 -23.38 -16.33
CA GLU A 281 3.07 -24.62 -16.13
C GLU A 281 2.57 -24.84 -14.69
N PRO A 282 3.40 -24.69 -13.64
CA PRO A 282 2.88 -24.90 -12.30
C PRO A 282 1.89 -23.81 -11.82
N PHE A 283 1.91 -22.60 -12.39
CA PHE A 283 0.83 -21.63 -12.18
C PHE A 283 -0.48 -22.12 -12.79
N ARG A 284 -0.45 -22.59 -14.06
CA ARG A 284 -1.63 -23.16 -14.74
C ARG A 284 -2.26 -24.31 -13.95
N ARG A 285 -1.42 -25.16 -13.34
CA ARG A 285 -1.88 -26.33 -12.57
C ARG A 285 -2.35 -26.00 -11.16
N SER A 286 -1.96 -24.85 -10.61
CA SER A 286 -2.34 -24.46 -9.25
C SER A 286 -3.78 -23.95 -9.21
N ARG A 287 -4.71 -24.81 -8.81
CA ARG A 287 -6.12 -24.45 -8.59
C ARG A 287 -6.29 -23.29 -7.60
N GLN A 288 -5.43 -23.22 -6.59
CA GLN A 288 -5.42 -22.14 -5.60
C GLN A 288 -5.11 -20.79 -6.27
N SER A 289 -4.07 -20.74 -7.11
CA SER A 289 -3.68 -19.51 -7.81
C SER A 289 -4.73 -19.07 -8.82
N GLN A 290 -5.33 -20.04 -9.54
CA GLN A 290 -6.45 -19.76 -10.44
C GLN A 290 -7.67 -19.23 -9.69
N ALA A 291 -7.99 -19.79 -8.52
CA ALA A 291 -9.08 -19.30 -7.69
C ALA A 291 -8.85 -17.86 -7.20
N VAL A 292 -7.63 -17.52 -6.77
CA VAL A 292 -7.27 -16.14 -6.38
C VAL A 292 -7.44 -15.19 -7.55
N CYS A 293 -6.91 -15.53 -8.74
CA CYS A 293 -6.98 -14.65 -9.91
C CYS A 293 -8.42 -14.50 -10.43
N LEU A 294 -9.18 -15.59 -10.50
CA LEU A 294 -10.57 -15.58 -10.95
C LEU A 294 -11.46 -14.77 -10.00
N CYS A 295 -11.38 -15.04 -8.70
CA CYS A 295 -12.15 -14.31 -7.70
C CYS A 295 -11.76 -12.84 -7.68
N GLY A 296 -10.46 -12.53 -7.65
CA GLY A 296 -10.00 -11.15 -7.64
C GLY A 296 -10.42 -10.35 -8.87
N THR A 297 -10.35 -10.95 -10.07
CA THR A 297 -10.85 -10.32 -11.31
C THR A 297 -12.37 -10.10 -11.25
N GLY A 298 -13.12 -11.07 -10.73
CA GLY A 298 -14.55 -10.93 -10.48
C GLY A 298 -14.87 -9.77 -9.53
N LEU A 299 -14.09 -9.61 -8.45
CA LEU A 299 -14.24 -8.50 -7.51
C LEU A 299 -13.94 -7.13 -8.14
N ILE A 300 -12.97 -7.05 -9.07
CA ILE A 300 -12.71 -5.82 -9.85
C ILE A 300 -13.91 -5.47 -10.72
N LEU A 301 -14.50 -6.46 -11.41
CA LEU A 301 -15.69 -6.25 -12.23
C LEU A 301 -16.89 -5.81 -11.38
N VAL A 302 -17.12 -6.45 -10.24
CA VAL A 302 -18.14 -6.04 -9.27
C VAL A 302 -17.90 -4.60 -8.82
N SER A 303 -16.66 -4.25 -8.48
CA SER A 303 -16.30 -2.87 -8.15
C SER A 303 -16.62 -1.90 -9.29
N PHE A 304 -16.29 -2.24 -10.54
CA PHE A 304 -16.59 -1.39 -11.70
C PHE A 304 -18.09 -1.12 -11.84
N VAL A 305 -18.91 -2.19 -11.79
CA VAL A 305 -20.36 -2.10 -11.93
C VAL A 305 -20.95 -1.22 -10.82
N PHE A 306 -20.60 -1.50 -9.57
CA PHE A 306 -21.21 -0.83 -8.42
C PHE A 306 -20.60 0.54 -8.08
N THR A 307 -19.51 0.92 -8.73
CA THR A 307 -18.93 2.26 -8.63
C THR A 307 -19.45 3.17 -9.76
N TYR A 308 -19.51 2.69 -11.00
CA TYR A 308 -19.73 3.55 -12.17
C TYR A 308 -21.06 3.34 -12.89
N LEU A 309 -21.68 2.16 -12.79
CA LEU A 309 -22.93 1.86 -13.51
C LEU A 309 -24.15 1.91 -12.60
N ILE A 310 -24.05 1.24 -11.44
CA ILE A 310 -25.11 1.15 -10.44
C ILE A 310 -24.50 1.44 -9.06
N PRO A 311 -24.18 2.72 -8.76
CA PRO A 311 -23.68 3.16 -7.46
C PRO A 311 -24.27 2.44 -6.26
N ASN A 312 -23.47 1.64 -5.56
CA ASN A 312 -23.89 0.97 -4.34
C ASN A 312 -22.87 1.20 -3.22
N ARG A 313 -23.31 1.92 -2.18
CA ARG A 313 -22.47 2.29 -1.05
C ARG A 313 -21.84 1.08 -0.36
N LEU A 314 -22.62 0.04 -0.06
CA LEU A 314 -22.12 -1.14 0.65
C LEU A 314 -20.95 -1.79 -0.10
N VAL A 315 -21.03 -1.89 -1.44
CA VAL A 315 -19.97 -2.47 -2.25
C VAL A 315 -18.73 -1.57 -2.29
N ILE A 316 -18.91 -0.25 -2.34
CA ILE A 316 -17.79 0.70 -2.31
C ILE A 316 -17.11 0.73 -0.93
N ASP A 317 -17.88 0.60 0.16
CA ASP A 317 -17.37 0.45 1.53
C ASP A 317 -16.52 -0.82 1.69
N LEU A 318 -16.86 -1.90 0.97
CA LEU A 318 -16.07 -3.12 0.92
C LEU A 318 -14.74 -2.98 0.16
N ASN A 319 -14.48 -1.81 -0.45
CA ASN A 319 -13.19 -1.44 -1.06
C ASN A 319 -12.55 -2.60 -1.84
N LEU A 320 -13.35 -3.22 -2.72
CA LEU A 320 -12.99 -4.48 -3.37
C LEU A 320 -11.73 -4.34 -4.23
N ILE A 321 -11.40 -3.14 -4.71
CA ILE A 321 -10.16 -2.84 -5.43
C ILE A 321 -8.88 -3.17 -4.62
N ARG A 322 -8.91 -3.15 -3.28
CA ARG A 322 -7.79 -3.61 -2.45
C ARG A 322 -7.40 -5.07 -2.70
N ASN A 323 -8.20 -5.85 -3.44
CA ASN A 323 -7.84 -7.20 -3.84
C ASN A 323 -6.66 -7.26 -4.85
N LEU A 324 -6.39 -6.17 -5.58
CA LEU A 324 -5.31 -6.09 -6.58
C LEU A 324 -3.94 -6.50 -6.02
N GLN A 325 -3.66 -6.16 -4.76
CA GLN A 325 -2.39 -6.49 -4.09
C GLN A 325 -2.18 -7.99 -3.94
N TYR A 326 -3.24 -8.78 -3.71
CA TYR A 326 -3.15 -10.23 -3.59
C TYR A 326 -2.93 -10.89 -4.94
N ILE A 327 -3.63 -10.41 -5.98
CA ILE A 327 -3.40 -10.83 -7.36
C ILE A 327 -1.94 -10.56 -7.73
N ASN A 328 -1.47 -9.32 -7.49
CA ASN A 328 -0.10 -8.93 -7.77
C ASN A 328 0.91 -9.81 -7.01
N PHE A 329 0.69 -10.06 -5.72
CA PHE A 329 1.56 -10.91 -4.91
C PHE A 329 1.69 -12.33 -5.49
N VAL A 330 0.57 -12.95 -5.86
CA VAL A 330 0.57 -14.29 -6.46
C VAL A 330 1.25 -14.26 -7.84
N LEU A 331 0.83 -13.37 -8.74
CA LEU A 331 1.38 -13.30 -10.09
C LEU A 331 2.88 -12.99 -10.10
N MET A 332 3.34 -12.05 -9.28
CA MET A 332 4.75 -11.70 -9.18
C MET A 332 5.60 -12.83 -8.60
N GLY A 333 5.11 -13.55 -7.60
CA GLY A 333 5.86 -14.68 -7.05
C GLY A 333 5.96 -15.86 -8.02
N TYR A 334 4.89 -16.15 -8.78
CA TYR A 334 4.94 -17.15 -9.85
C TYR A 334 5.84 -16.71 -11.01
N THR A 335 5.77 -15.45 -11.44
CA THR A 335 6.70 -14.89 -12.43
C THR A 335 8.14 -15.06 -11.94
N THR A 336 8.44 -14.65 -10.71
CA THR A 336 9.79 -14.78 -10.12
C THR A 336 10.25 -16.24 -10.09
N TRP A 337 9.36 -17.16 -9.73
CA TRP A 337 9.68 -18.59 -9.77
C TRP A 337 10.04 -19.06 -11.18
N TRP A 338 9.22 -18.72 -12.17
CA TRP A 338 9.50 -19.08 -13.57
C TRP A 338 10.89 -18.58 -13.98
N ILE A 339 11.24 -17.35 -13.61
CA ILE A 339 12.54 -16.75 -13.92
C ILE A 339 13.69 -17.50 -13.28
N CYS A 340 13.60 -17.80 -11.98
CA CYS A 340 14.62 -18.60 -11.30
C CYS A 340 14.78 -19.99 -11.92
N ARG A 341 13.68 -20.59 -12.39
CA ARG A 341 13.70 -21.90 -13.04
C ARG A 341 14.37 -21.84 -14.41
N GLU A 342 14.02 -20.85 -15.24
CA GLU A 342 14.69 -20.67 -16.54
C GLU A 342 16.17 -20.31 -16.37
N ALA A 343 16.54 -19.57 -15.30
CA ALA A 343 17.94 -19.31 -14.93
C ALA A 343 18.76 -20.56 -14.62
N ALA A 344 18.12 -21.59 -14.08
CA ALA A 344 18.74 -22.87 -13.83
C ALA A 344 18.73 -23.80 -15.06
N SER A 345 18.03 -23.43 -16.14
CA SER A 345 17.88 -24.25 -17.35
C SER A 345 19.09 -24.13 -18.29
N ASP A 346 19.08 -24.93 -19.37
CA ASP A 346 20.08 -24.83 -20.45
C ASP A 346 19.81 -23.66 -21.42
N ARG A 347 18.86 -22.76 -21.09
CA ARG A 347 18.51 -21.56 -21.85
C ARG A 347 18.76 -20.27 -21.05
N PRO A 348 20.03 -19.91 -20.77
CA PRO A 348 20.38 -18.73 -19.97
C PRO A 348 19.96 -17.41 -20.62
N ASP A 349 19.74 -17.38 -21.93
CA ASP A 349 19.18 -16.25 -22.67
C ASP A 349 17.79 -15.86 -22.16
N ARG A 350 16.93 -16.85 -21.89
CA ARG A 350 15.59 -16.62 -21.33
C ARG A 350 15.65 -16.07 -19.92
N ALA A 351 16.57 -16.58 -19.12
CA ALA A 351 16.80 -16.12 -17.76
C ALA A 351 17.25 -14.66 -17.71
N TYR A 352 18.17 -14.29 -18.60
CA TYR A 352 18.64 -12.93 -18.72
C TYR A 352 17.53 -11.98 -19.15
N LEU A 353 16.77 -12.33 -20.20
CA LEU A 353 15.61 -11.55 -20.65
C LEU A 353 14.55 -11.40 -19.56
N ALA A 354 14.41 -12.41 -18.70
CA ALA A 354 13.45 -12.36 -17.64
C ALA A 354 13.93 -11.57 -16.42
N ALA A 355 15.21 -11.67 -16.04
CA ALA A 355 15.83 -10.80 -15.03
C ALA A 355 15.80 -9.33 -15.46
N LEU A 356 15.97 -9.07 -16.75
CA LEU A 356 15.75 -7.79 -17.41
C LEU A 356 14.30 -7.31 -17.22
N ALA A 357 13.32 -8.15 -17.54
CA ALA A 357 11.91 -7.78 -17.36
C ALA A 357 11.60 -7.46 -15.90
N LEU A 358 12.15 -8.21 -14.93
CA LEU A 358 11.97 -7.95 -13.50
C LEU A 358 12.35 -6.52 -13.10
N PHE A 359 13.44 -5.98 -13.64
CA PHE A 359 13.84 -4.60 -13.37
C PHE A 359 12.76 -3.60 -13.81
N PHE A 360 12.18 -3.82 -15.00
CA PHE A 360 11.13 -2.95 -15.53
C PHE A 360 9.75 -3.18 -14.92
N LEU A 361 9.49 -4.35 -14.30
CA LEU A 361 8.28 -4.58 -13.50
C LEU A 361 8.16 -3.64 -12.30
N SER A 362 9.24 -2.91 -11.95
CA SER A 362 9.21 -1.91 -10.88
C SER A 362 8.34 -0.70 -11.24
N TYR A 363 8.12 -0.47 -12.53
CA TYR A 363 7.20 0.50 -13.06
C TYR A 363 5.84 -0.20 -13.21
N ARG A 364 4.98 -0.06 -12.20
CA ARG A 364 3.67 -0.75 -12.04
C ARG A 364 2.60 -0.11 -12.93
N ASP A 365 3.01 0.22 -14.14
CA ASP A 365 2.31 1.07 -15.07
C ASP A 365 2.48 0.52 -16.50
N MET A 366 2.26 1.39 -17.48
CA MET A 366 2.45 1.09 -18.90
C MET A 366 3.85 0.59 -19.25
N VAL A 367 4.88 1.04 -18.56
CA VAL A 367 6.26 0.61 -18.81
C VAL A 367 6.41 -0.86 -18.46
N GLY A 368 5.92 -1.27 -17.27
CA GLY A 368 5.94 -2.67 -16.86
C GLY A 368 5.11 -3.56 -17.80
N ALA A 369 3.92 -3.10 -18.20
CA ALA A 369 3.04 -3.84 -19.11
C ALA A 369 3.67 -4.02 -20.51
N ALA A 370 4.26 -2.96 -21.07
CA ALA A 370 4.91 -3.00 -22.37
C ALA A 370 6.13 -3.94 -22.36
N VAL A 371 6.95 -3.89 -21.31
CA VAL A 371 8.14 -4.76 -21.20
C VAL A 371 7.74 -6.22 -21.07
N LEU A 372 6.72 -6.56 -20.28
CA LEU A 372 6.21 -7.93 -20.21
C LEU A 372 5.65 -8.42 -21.54
N THR A 373 4.94 -7.55 -22.27
CA THR A 373 4.39 -7.90 -23.58
C THR A 373 5.51 -8.18 -24.57
N GLY A 374 6.53 -7.33 -24.61
CA GLY A 374 7.73 -7.53 -25.41
C GLY A 374 8.47 -8.82 -25.04
N LEU A 375 8.61 -9.11 -23.74
CA LEU A 375 9.19 -10.36 -23.24
C LEU A 375 8.38 -11.57 -23.70
N ALA A 376 7.06 -11.55 -23.52
CA ALA A 376 6.19 -12.65 -23.91
C ALA A 376 6.28 -12.93 -25.42
N ALA A 377 6.24 -11.88 -26.25
CA ALA A 377 6.41 -11.99 -27.69
C ALA A 377 7.77 -12.61 -28.04
N ALA A 378 8.86 -12.10 -27.46
CA ALA A 378 10.21 -12.63 -27.65
C ALA A 378 10.27 -14.13 -27.30
N LEU A 379 9.70 -14.53 -26.15
CA LEU A 379 9.70 -15.92 -25.71
C LEU A 379 8.89 -16.84 -26.64
N ILE A 380 7.71 -16.42 -27.13
CA ILE A 380 6.93 -17.19 -28.11
C ILE A 380 7.75 -17.42 -29.38
N MET A 381 8.41 -16.38 -29.88
CA MET A 381 9.27 -16.49 -31.06
C MET A 381 10.51 -17.38 -30.81
N THR A 382 11.05 -17.41 -29.57
CA THR A 382 12.14 -18.36 -29.25
C THR A 382 11.68 -19.82 -29.24
N GLY A 383 10.44 -20.07 -28.81
CA GLY A 383 9.92 -21.42 -28.57
C GLY A 383 9.52 -22.20 -29.83
N ARG A 384 9.17 -21.51 -30.92
CA ARG A 384 8.58 -22.13 -32.13
C ARG A 384 9.56 -22.61 -33.20
N THR A 385 10.84 -22.32 -33.08
CA THR A 385 11.83 -22.63 -34.11
C THR A 385 12.61 -23.91 -33.80
N ALA A 386 12.85 -24.74 -34.82
CA ALA A 386 13.64 -25.95 -34.67
C ALA A 386 15.11 -25.66 -34.28
N PRO A 387 15.79 -26.57 -33.55
CA PRO A 387 17.18 -26.40 -33.11
C PRO A 387 18.21 -26.22 -34.24
N ALA A 388 17.88 -26.62 -35.48
CA ALA A 388 18.84 -26.74 -36.57
C ALA A 388 19.14 -25.42 -37.31
N ASP A 389 18.25 -24.42 -37.26
CA ASP A 389 18.35 -23.23 -38.13
C ASP A 389 18.96 -22.00 -37.42
N ARG A 390 20.02 -22.23 -36.63
CA ARG A 390 20.60 -21.28 -35.65
C ARG A 390 21.65 -20.31 -36.24
N THR A 391 21.49 -19.83 -37.46
CA THR A 391 22.48 -18.95 -38.11
C THR A 391 22.15 -17.45 -37.86
N GLY A 392 23.21 -16.63 -37.75
CA GLY A 392 23.32 -15.18 -37.52
C GLY A 392 22.09 -14.27 -37.39
N ALA A 393 21.07 -14.38 -38.24
CA ALA A 393 19.90 -13.50 -38.29
C ALA A 393 19.09 -13.47 -36.99
N ARG A 394 19.02 -14.59 -36.26
CA ARG A 394 18.38 -14.64 -34.94
C ARG A 394 19.06 -13.74 -33.91
N ARG A 395 20.39 -13.60 -33.95
CA ARG A 395 21.13 -12.71 -33.01
C ARG A 395 20.75 -11.25 -33.23
N TRP A 396 20.51 -10.85 -34.47
CA TRP A 396 20.05 -9.51 -34.82
C TRP A 396 18.60 -9.27 -34.43
N VAL A 397 17.69 -10.21 -34.69
CA VAL A 397 16.29 -10.09 -34.27
C VAL A 397 16.17 -10.05 -32.73
N PHE A 398 16.95 -10.86 -32.00
CA PHE A 398 16.96 -10.86 -30.53
C PHE A 398 17.66 -9.66 -29.90
N GLY A 399 18.65 -9.06 -30.57
CA GLY A 399 19.27 -7.81 -30.11
C GLY A 399 18.42 -6.59 -30.43
N LEU A 400 17.90 -6.51 -31.65
CA LEU A 400 17.18 -5.35 -32.16
C LEU A 400 15.74 -5.27 -31.66
N MET A 401 15.04 -6.37 -31.39
CA MET A 401 13.62 -6.28 -31.04
C MET A 401 13.36 -5.73 -29.63
N PRO A 402 14.10 -6.11 -28.57
CA PRO A 402 14.06 -5.43 -27.29
C PRO A 402 14.54 -3.98 -27.40
N LEU A 403 15.55 -3.71 -28.24
CA LEU A 403 16.02 -2.35 -28.57
C LEU A 403 14.91 -1.50 -29.19
N THR A 404 14.17 -2.06 -30.14
CA THR A 404 13.12 -1.37 -30.87
C THR A 404 11.90 -1.20 -29.97
N ALA A 405 11.54 -2.21 -29.18
CA ALA A 405 10.47 -2.11 -28.18
C ALA A 405 10.83 -1.09 -27.09
N ALA A 406 12.06 -1.10 -26.58
CA ALA A 406 12.54 -0.14 -25.60
C ALA A 406 12.67 1.28 -26.18
N ALA A 407 13.10 1.42 -27.44
CA ALA A 407 13.19 2.71 -28.13
C ALA A 407 11.82 3.30 -28.48
N VAL A 408 10.88 2.47 -28.94
CA VAL A 408 9.48 2.88 -29.18
C VAL A 408 8.81 3.24 -27.86
N LEU A 409 9.00 2.43 -26.82
CA LEU A 409 8.51 2.73 -25.48
C LEU A 409 9.14 4.02 -24.94
N PHE A 410 10.46 4.21 -25.13
CA PHE A 410 11.16 5.45 -24.79
C PHE A 410 10.57 6.66 -25.51
N LEU A 411 10.34 6.59 -26.82
CA LEU A 411 9.77 7.70 -27.60
C LEU A 411 8.33 8.02 -27.18
N VAL A 412 7.52 7.00 -26.87
CA VAL A 412 6.14 7.16 -26.38
C VAL A 412 6.12 7.78 -24.98
N LEU A 413 7.04 7.36 -24.10
CA LEU A 413 7.14 7.88 -22.73
C LEU A 413 7.75 9.29 -22.69
N ASP A 414 8.74 9.57 -23.53
CA ASP A 414 9.46 10.85 -23.61
C ASP A 414 8.58 11.97 -24.13
N ARG A 415 7.85 11.74 -25.25
CA ARG A 415 6.93 12.72 -25.80
C ARG A 415 5.58 12.77 -25.07
N GLY A 416 5.21 11.70 -24.38
CA GLY A 416 3.91 11.58 -23.71
C GLY A 416 3.89 12.10 -22.26
N PHE A 417 4.92 11.83 -21.46
CA PHE A 417 4.77 11.84 -20.00
C PHE A 417 5.79 12.70 -19.21
N GLY A 418 6.73 13.39 -19.87
CA GLY A 418 7.57 14.41 -19.20
C GLY A 418 8.47 13.90 -18.06
N LEU A 419 8.91 12.64 -18.10
CA LEU A 419 9.61 11.97 -17.00
C LEU A 419 11.13 12.31 -16.92
N GLU A 420 11.50 13.57 -16.68
CA GLU A 420 12.92 14.02 -16.76
C GLU A 420 13.91 13.24 -15.87
N GLY A 421 13.50 12.75 -14.69
CA GLY A 421 14.36 11.96 -13.80
C GLY A 421 14.45 10.46 -14.13
N THR A 422 13.48 9.92 -14.89
CA THR A 422 13.38 8.49 -15.22
C THR A 422 14.13 8.17 -16.53
N LYS A 423 14.27 9.17 -17.41
CA LYS A 423 14.93 9.07 -18.73
C LYS A 423 16.35 8.51 -18.63
N PHE A 424 17.23 9.17 -17.86
CA PHE A 424 18.62 8.73 -17.71
C PHE A 424 18.72 7.30 -17.16
N ARG A 425 17.78 6.91 -16.29
CA ARG A 425 17.80 5.62 -15.60
C ARG A 425 17.33 4.49 -16.49
N ILE A 426 16.32 4.73 -17.33
CA ILE A 426 15.88 3.79 -18.37
C ILE A 426 17.01 3.62 -19.41
N ILE A 427 17.65 4.71 -19.83
CA ILE A 427 18.75 4.70 -20.81
C ILE A 427 19.97 3.95 -20.26
N ALA A 428 20.43 4.26 -19.04
CA ALA A 428 21.59 3.61 -18.44
C ALA A 428 21.33 2.11 -18.20
N SER A 429 20.11 1.76 -17.81
CA SER A 429 19.71 0.36 -17.65
C SER A 429 19.70 -0.34 -19.02
N ALA A 430 19.02 0.22 -20.01
CA ALA A 430 19.00 -0.32 -21.36
C ALA A 430 20.42 -0.48 -21.92
N ALA A 431 21.30 0.51 -21.77
CA ALA A 431 22.69 0.45 -22.21
C ALA A 431 23.47 -0.69 -21.55
N GLY A 432 23.44 -0.81 -20.22
CA GLY A 432 24.08 -1.93 -19.51
C GLY A 432 23.54 -3.30 -19.93
N LEU A 433 22.24 -3.36 -20.24
CA LEU A 433 21.55 -4.56 -20.67
C LEU A 433 21.91 -4.97 -22.11
N LEU A 434 22.20 -4.00 -22.97
CA LEU A 434 22.68 -4.22 -24.34
C LEU A 434 24.12 -4.67 -24.35
N THR A 435 24.95 -4.09 -23.48
CA THR A 435 26.33 -4.54 -23.29
C THR A 435 26.37 -5.99 -22.78
N GLY A 436 25.51 -6.35 -21.82
CA GLY A 436 25.39 -7.74 -21.35
C GLY A 436 24.95 -8.72 -22.44
N ALA A 437 23.95 -8.35 -23.25
CA ALA A 437 23.48 -9.16 -24.37
C ALA A 437 24.54 -9.31 -25.48
N TYR A 438 25.28 -8.24 -25.80
CA TYR A 438 26.40 -8.26 -26.74
C TYR A 438 27.52 -9.18 -26.25
N LEU A 439 27.89 -9.09 -24.96
CA LEU A 439 28.86 -10.00 -24.34
C LEU A 439 28.40 -11.46 -24.37
N MET A 440 27.10 -11.76 -24.21
CA MET A 440 26.57 -13.11 -24.38
C MET A 440 26.76 -13.68 -25.80
N THR A 441 26.77 -12.83 -26.82
CA THR A 441 27.02 -13.28 -28.20
C THR A 441 28.50 -13.50 -28.51
N LEU A 442 29.39 -12.85 -27.77
CA LEU A 442 30.84 -12.93 -27.92
C LEU A 442 31.48 -14.05 -27.10
N ILE A 443 30.96 -14.31 -25.89
CA ILE A 443 31.49 -15.35 -25.00
C ILE A 443 31.04 -16.72 -25.52
N ARG A 444 32.00 -17.52 -26.05
CA ARG A 444 31.77 -18.82 -26.71
C ARG A 444 30.85 -19.77 -25.91
N PRO A 445 30.09 -20.65 -26.60
CA PRO A 445 29.25 -21.69 -25.98
C PRO A 445 29.95 -22.60 -24.96
N ALA A 446 31.28 -22.72 -25.04
CA ALA A 446 32.08 -23.51 -24.10
C ALA A 446 32.11 -22.91 -22.67
N VAL A 447 31.90 -21.59 -22.53
CA VAL A 447 31.96 -20.88 -21.26
C VAL A 447 30.57 -20.79 -20.59
N THR A 448 29.49 -20.79 -21.36
CA THR A 448 28.11 -20.71 -20.85
C THR A 448 27.63 -21.99 -20.14
N GLY A 449 28.34 -23.11 -20.28
CA GLY A 449 28.04 -24.36 -19.58
C GLY A 449 28.29 -24.30 -18.06
N SER A 450 29.18 -23.41 -17.61
CA SER A 450 29.54 -23.31 -16.19
C SER A 450 28.35 -22.86 -15.33
N PRO A 451 27.95 -23.61 -14.29
CA PRO A 451 26.90 -23.20 -13.36
C PRO A 451 27.17 -21.86 -12.68
N ALA A 452 28.43 -21.51 -12.44
CA ALA A 452 28.82 -20.24 -11.83
C ALA A 452 28.49 -19.05 -12.74
N ILE A 453 28.73 -19.20 -14.05
CA ILE A 453 28.45 -18.17 -15.04
C ILE A 453 26.94 -18.03 -15.22
N ARG A 454 26.19 -19.14 -15.29
CA ARG A 454 24.70 -19.13 -15.24
C ARG A 454 24.15 -18.42 -14.01
N GLY A 455 24.73 -18.68 -12.84
CA GLY A 455 24.39 -17.97 -11.60
C GLY A 455 24.67 -16.47 -11.67
N ALA A 456 25.82 -16.07 -12.21
CA ALA A 456 26.17 -14.67 -12.39
C ALA A 456 25.22 -13.92 -13.34
N TRP A 457 24.73 -14.58 -14.40
CA TRP A 457 23.79 -13.95 -15.36
C TRP A 457 22.45 -13.54 -14.73
N ALA A 458 21.95 -14.31 -13.76
CA ALA A 458 20.76 -13.93 -13.00
C ALA A 458 21.12 -13.02 -11.80
N GLY A 459 22.26 -13.28 -11.16
CA GLY A 459 22.70 -12.57 -9.97
C GLY A 459 23.06 -11.11 -10.22
N VAL A 460 23.74 -10.79 -11.33
CA VAL A 460 24.21 -9.44 -11.64
C VAL A 460 23.05 -8.45 -11.84
N PRO A 461 22.04 -8.72 -12.70
CA PRO A 461 20.89 -7.82 -12.84
C PRO A 461 20.12 -7.64 -11.53
N LEU A 462 19.95 -8.71 -10.74
CA LEU A 462 19.28 -8.64 -9.44
C LEU A 462 20.09 -7.80 -8.44
N ALA A 463 21.41 -7.97 -8.40
CA ALA A 463 22.30 -7.17 -7.57
C ALA A 463 22.29 -5.69 -8.00
N ALA A 464 22.32 -5.41 -9.31
CA ALA A 464 22.22 -4.06 -9.85
C ALA A 464 20.89 -3.40 -9.46
N ALA A 465 19.77 -4.13 -9.58
CA ALA A 465 18.45 -3.65 -9.14
C ALA A 465 18.42 -3.36 -7.63
N ALA A 466 19.01 -4.23 -6.81
CA ALA A 466 19.11 -4.04 -5.37
C ALA A 466 20.00 -2.83 -4.99
N ILE A 467 21.15 -2.65 -5.64
CA ILE A 467 22.04 -1.49 -5.44
C ILE A 467 21.32 -0.21 -5.85
N TYR A 468 20.69 -0.20 -7.02
CA TYR A 468 19.91 0.94 -7.49
C TYR A 468 18.80 1.30 -6.52
N PHE A 469 18.04 0.32 -6.05
CA PHE A 469 17.02 0.52 -5.02
C PHE A 469 17.62 1.09 -3.73
N GLY A 470 18.77 0.58 -3.28
CA GLY A 470 19.51 1.11 -2.13
C GLY A 470 19.89 2.58 -2.30
N ILE A 471 20.38 2.98 -3.48
CA ILE A 471 20.70 4.38 -3.80
C ILE A 471 19.45 5.26 -3.78
N LEU A 472 18.37 4.82 -4.42
CA LEU A 472 17.10 5.56 -4.40
C LEU A 472 16.59 5.74 -2.99
N HIS A 473 16.65 4.68 -2.19
CA HIS A 473 16.20 4.73 -0.82
C HIS A 473 17.08 5.66 0.03
N TYR A 474 18.40 5.57 -0.09
CA TYR A 474 19.32 6.47 0.60
C TYR A 474 19.02 7.94 0.28
N ASN A 475 18.84 8.26 -1.00
CA ASN A 475 18.48 9.62 -1.42
C ASN A 475 17.13 10.05 -0.86
N PHE A 476 16.13 9.16 -0.89
CA PHE A 476 14.82 9.41 -0.32
C PHE A 476 14.95 9.71 1.19
N VAL A 477 15.63 8.85 1.95
CA VAL A 477 15.86 9.05 3.40
C VAL A 477 16.54 10.38 3.67
N LYS A 478 17.62 10.70 2.94
CA LYS A 478 18.32 11.99 3.06
C LYS A 478 17.37 13.17 2.84
N VAL A 479 16.53 13.11 1.81
CA VAL A 479 15.52 14.15 1.54
C VAL A 479 14.50 14.23 2.67
N THR A 480 14.06 13.12 3.25
CA THR A 480 13.11 13.13 4.37
C THR A 480 13.68 13.67 5.67
N THR A 481 14.96 13.39 5.94
CA THR A 481 15.59 13.76 7.22
C THR A 481 16.12 15.18 7.21
N THR A 482 16.73 15.61 6.11
CA THR A 482 17.44 16.90 6.03
C THR A 482 17.01 17.76 4.86
N GLY A 483 16.17 17.26 3.96
CA GLY A 483 15.68 18.03 2.82
C GLY A 483 14.71 19.14 3.25
N GLY A 484 14.63 20.18 2.43
CA GLY A 484 13.68 21.29 2.58
C GLY A 484 12.27 20.95 2.10
N GLY A 485 11.46 21.99 1.88
CA GLY A 485 10.12 21.87 1.31
C GLY A 485 9.18 21.08 2.23
N PHE A 486 8.46 20.10 1.66
CA PHE A 486 7.48 19.29 2.39
C PHE A 486 8.05 18.62 3.66
N TRP A 487 9.27 18.09 3.61
CA TRP A 487 9.84 17.37 4.76
C TRP A 487 10.25 18.30 5.90
N GLN A 488 10.70 19.51 5.58
CA GLN A 488 10.94 20.55 6.58
C GLN A 488 9.64 21.04 7.21
N LEU A 489 8.59 21.21 6.41
CA LEU A 489 7.24 21.49 6.89
C LEU A 489 6.78 20.42 7.88
N GLN A 490 6.94 19.14 7.55
CA GLN A 490 6.57 18.04 8.43
C GLN A 490 7.35 18.06 9.76
N ARG A 491 8.67 18.28 9.75
CA ARG A 491 9.47 18.33 10.99
C ARG A 491 9.06 19.50 11.90
N ASN A 492 8.87 20.70 11.33
CA ASN A 492 8.39 21.87 12.08
C ASN A 492 6.96 21.64 12.60
N TRP A 493 6.15 20.89 11.87
CA TRP A 493 4.79 20.53 12.29
C TRP A 493 4.79 19.58 13.49
N GLU A 494 5.66 18.57 13.49
CA GLU A 494 5.86 17.65 14.62
C GLU A 494 6.42 18.37 15.85
N GLU A 495 7.39 19.27 15.67
CA GLU A 495 7.92 20.12 16.74
C GLU A 495 6.81 20.96 17.39
N MET A 496 5.98 21.61 16.58
CA MET A 496 4.85 22.42 17.05
C MET A 496 3.85 21.58 17.86
N GLN A 497 3.60 20.34 17.45
CA GLN A 497 2.74 19.42 18.20
C GLN A 497 3.29 19.15 19.60
N TYR A 498 4.58 18.80 19.73
CA TYR A 498 5.19 18.55 21.03
C TYR A 498 5.20 19.81 21.90
N PHE A 499 5.48 20.98 21.33
CA PHE A 499 5.38 22.24 22.06
C PHE A 499 3.96 22.47 22.60
N VAL A 500 2.92 22.26 21.79
CA VAL A 500 1.52 22.39 22.21
C VAL A 500 1.18 21.41 23.33
N ARG A 501 1.63 20.14 23.24
CA ARG A 501 1.40 19.13 24.28
C ARG A 501 1.93 19.59 25.63
N ASP A 502 3.10 20.21 25.64
CA ASP A 502 3.81 20.54 26.87
C ASP A 502 3.40 21.92 27.45
N ASN A 503 2.79 22.80 26.64
CA ASN A 503 2.52 24.20 27.01
C ASN A 503 1.05 24.65 26.94
N THR A 504 0.11 23.74 26.69
CA THR A 504 -1.34 24.06 26.67
C THR A 504 -2.14 23.15 27.60
N PRO A 505 -3.31 23.56 28.11
CA PRO A 505 -4.21 22.68 28.87
C PRO A 505 -4.66 21.47 28.04
N LYS A 506 -4.85 20.30 28.66
CA LYS A 506 -5.25 19.04 27.98
C LYS A 506 -6.56 19.15 27.21
N ASP A 507 -7.49 19.96 27.71
CA ASP A 507 -8.82 20.21 27.15
C ASP A 507 -8.84 21.32 26.09
N ALA A 508 -7.68 21.89 25.75
CA ALA A 508 -7.60 22.95 24.75
C ALA A 508 -8.05 22.47 23.36
N LEU A 509 -8.90 23.27 22.71
CA LEU A 509 -9.30 23.10 21.33
C LEU A 509 -8.44 23.99 20.41
N LEU A 510 -7.80 23.37 19.42
CA LEU A 510 -6.96 24.10 18.46
C LEU A 510 -7.60 24.25 17.09
N MET A 511 -7.43 25.45 16.53
CA MET A 511 -7.58 25.70 15.10
C MET A 511 -6.20 25.58 14.44
N VAL A 512 -6.07 24.68 13.47
CA VAL A 512 -4.81 24.43 12.76
C VAL A 512 -5.05 24.39 11.26
N PRO A 513 -4.02 24.58 10.39
CA PRO A 513 -4.19 24.46 8.95
C PRO A 513 -4.72 23.07 8.60
N TYR A 514 -5.94 23.01 8.07
CA TYR A 514 -6.67 21.73 8.05
C TYR A 514 -6.08 20.74 7.03
N ASN A 515 -5.42 21.22 5.97
CA ASN A 515 -4.92 20.39 4.86
C ASN A 515 -3.47 19.90 5.03
N MET A 516 -2.97 19.77 6.26
CA MET A 516 -1.67 19.14 6.49
C MET A 516 -1.82 17.60 6.38
N GLU A 517 -1.20 17.00 5.37
CA GLU A 517 -1.54 15.65 4.90
C GLU A 517 -1.06 14.49 5.79
N MET A 518 0.11 14.61 6.44
CA MET A 518 0.87 13.38 6.80
C MET A 518 1.12 13.13 8.28
N GLY A 519 1.01 14.14 9.16
CA GLY A 519 1.09 13.94 10.62
C GLY A 519 -0.12 14.55 11.32
N GLY A 520 -1.12 13.74 11.66
CA GLY A 520 -2.32 14.22 12.34
C GLY A 520 -1.97 15.01 13.60
N PHE A 521 -2.37 16.29 13.68
CA PHE A 521 -1.93 17.18 14.76
C PHE A 521 -2.31 16.65 16.16
N ARG A 522 -3.43 15.91 16.25
CA ARG A 522 -3.89 15.25 17.47
C ARG A 522 -2.85 14.30 18.07
N ILE A 523 -2.01 13.65 17.24
CA ILE A 523 -1.11 12.58 17.68
C ILE A 523 -0.07 13.11 18.65
N GLY A 524 0.75 14.07 18.22
CA GLY A 524 1.84 14.61 19.03
C GLY A 524 1.37 15.66 20.02
N SER A 525 0.35 16.45 19.67
CA SER A 525 -0.16 17.50 20.56
C SER A 525 -0.99 16.95 21.71
N GLU A 526 -1.64 15.81 21.51
CA GLU A 526 -2.60 15.25 22.48
C GLU A 526 -3.72 16.24 22.81
N ARG A 527 -4.14 17.03 21.82
CA ARG A 527 -5.24 18.00 21.93
C ARG A 527 -6.27 17.79 20.84
N SER A 528 -7.51 18.18 21.14
CA SER A 528 -8.59 18.25 20.16
C SER A 528 -8.26 19.32 19.12
N ILE A 529 -8.70 19.09 17.90
CA ILE A 529 -8.64 20.11 16.84
C ILE A 529 -10.01 20.31 16.23
N ILE A 530 -10.25 21.48 15.62
CA ILE A 530 -11.52 21.74 14.94
C ILE A 530 -11.70 20.73 13.81
N VAL A 531 -10.73 20.58 12.92
CA VAL A 531 -10.83 19.68 11.77
C VAL A 531 -9.46 19.41 11.16
N SER A 532 -9.27 18.21 10.63
CA SER A 532 -8.22 17.89 9.68
C SER A 532 -8.81 17.36 8.37
N TYR A 533 -8.11 17.57 7.26
CA TYR A 533 -8.43 16.94 5.98
C TYR A 533 -8.46 15.40 6.12
N ARG A 534 -7.57 14.81 6.91
CA ARG A 534 -7.49 13.36 7.13
C ARG A 534 -8.65 12.79 7.94
N ASP A 535 -9.46 13.65 8.58
CA ASP A 535 -10.68 13.21 9.27
C ASP A 535 -11.73 12.66 8.28
N CYS A 536 -11.54 12.87 6.96
CA CYS A 536 -12.37 12.31 5.91
C CYS A 536 -12.43 10.78 5.92
N GLY A 537 -11.41 10.09 6.47
CA GLY A 537 -11.37 8.63 6.57
C GLY A 537 -12.54 8.01 7.36
N ILE A 538 -13.28 8.83 8.10
CA ILE A 538 -14.50 8.46 8.82
C ILE A 538 -15.66 8.04 7.90
N VAL A 539 -15.61 8.41 6.62
CA VAL A 539 -16.66 8.15 5.62
C VAL A 539 -17.09 6.68 5.56
N GLY A 540 -16.16 5.75 5.79
CA GLY A 540 -16.43 4.31 5.75
C GLY A 540 -17.19 3.79 6.97
N PHE A 541 -17.39 4.59 8.03
CA PHE A 541 -17.91 4.12 9.32
C PHE A 541 -18.99 5.02 9.93
N ASP A 542 -18.94 6.34 9.69
CA ASP A 542 -19.92 7.30 10.24
C ASP A 542 -20.18 8.46 9.28
N TYR A 543 -21.40 8.50 8.74
CA TYR A 543 -21.79 9.51 7.78
C TYR A 543 -22.20 10.84 8.42
N HIS A 544 -22.66 10.84 9.68
CA HIS A 544 -22.96 12.08 10.39
C HIS A 544 -21.68 12.88 10.65
N ALA A 545 -20.66 12.20 11.16
CA ALA A 545 -19.35 12.81 11.37
C ALA A 545 -18.71 13.26 10.05
N LEU A 546 -19.00 12.57 8.92
CA LEU A 546 -18.57 13.03 7.60
C LEU A 546 -19.23 14.35 7.17
N LYS A 547 -20.55 14.51 7.38
CA LYS A 547 -21.23 15.79 7.10
C LYS A 547 -20.67 16.90 7.99
N GLU A 548 -20.41 16.61 9.26
CA GLU A 548 -19.78 17.55 10.17
C GLU A 548 -18.37 17.94 9.71
N TRP A 549 -17.56 16.96 9.28
CA TRP A 549 -16.26 17.21 8.67
C TRP A 549 -16.36 18.14 7.46
N GLN A 550 -17.27 17.86 6.53
CA GLN A 550 -17.48 18.68 5.33
C GLN A 550 -17.83 20.13 5.71
N GLN A 551 -18.72 20.31 6.69
CA GLN A 551 -19.10 21.63 7.18
C GLN A 551 -17.91 22.36 7.81
N ARG A 552 -17.13 21.69 8.66
CA ARG A 552 -15.94 22.29 9.30
C ARG A 552 -14.87 22.65 8.27
N VAL A 553 -14.67 21.82 7.24
CA VAL A 553 -13.78 22.13 6.10
C VAL A 553 -14.29 23.35 5.32
N ALA A 554 -15.60 23.45 5.07
CA ALA A 554 -16.19 24.60 4.39
C ALA A 554 -16.02 25.89 5.20
N ASP A 555 -16.26 25.83 6.52
CA ASP A 555 -16.11 26.96 7.43
C ASP A 555 -14.66 27.47 7.54
N LEU A 556 -13.69 26.56 7.40
CA LEU A 556 -12.25 26.85 7.47
C LEU A 556 -11.56 26.81 6.09
N LYS A 557 -12.32 26.91 4.98
CA LYS A 557 -11.83 26.66 3.62
C LYS A 557 -10.49 27.30 3.29
N HIS A 558 -10.24 28.54 3.71
CA HIS A 558 -9.00 29.26 3.39
C HIS A 558 -7.88 29.07 4.42
N PHE A 559 -8.15 28.44 5.56
CA PHE A 559 -7.16 28.19 6.62
C PHE A 559 -6.35 26.93 6.32
N LYS A 560 -5.50 27.03 5.31
CA LYS A 560 -4.63 25.98 4.78
C LYS A 560 -3.16 26.30 5.06
N VAL A 561 -2.29 25.32 4.85
CA VAL A 561 -0.83 25.52 4.89
C VAL A 561 -0.45 26.66 3.94
N ILE A 562 -0.98 26.62 2.71
CA ILE A 562 -0.88 27.70 1.72
C ILE A 562 -2.29 28.28 1.56
N PRO A 563 -2.59 29.45 2.16
CA PRO A 563 -3.88 30.11 1.98
C PRO A 563 -4.13 30.46 0.52
N ASP A 564 -5.36 30.21 0.07
CA ASP A 564 -5.84 30.51 -1.29
C ASP A 564 -6.93 31.61 -1.30
N GLY A 565 -7.10 32.31 -0.16
CA GLY A 565 -8.10 33.35 0.02
C GLY A 565 -7.99 34.04 1.38
N PRO A 566 -8.94 34.93 1.71
CA PRO A 566 -8.92 35.68 2.97
C PRO A 566 -9.11 34.74 4.17
N LEU A 567 -8.24 34.88 5.18
CA LEU A 567 -8.27 34.06 6.39
C LEU A 567 -9.36 34.49 7.39
N GLN A 568 -9.81 35.75 7.29
CA GLN A 568 -10.71 36.35 8.28
C GLN A 568 -12.00 35.54 8.53
N PRO A 569 -12.72 35.04 7.51
CA PRO A 569 -13.93 34.24 7.75
C PRO A 569 -13.64 32.95 8.53
N ALA A 570 -12.54 32.27 8.21
CA ALA A 570 -12.15 31.06 8.91
C ALA A 570 -11.77 31.35 10.37
N ILE A 571 -11.04 32.44 10.63
CA ILE A 571 -10.70 32.86 12.00
C ILE A 571 -11.96 33.22 12.79
N VAL A 572 -12.90 33.97 12.19
CA VAL A 572 -14.18 34.31 12.83
C VAL A 572 -14.97 33.05 13.17
N ASN A 573 -15.06 32.08 12.26
CA ASN A 573 -15.73 30.80 12.52
C ASN A 573 -15.00 30.00 13.62
N GLY A 574 -13.67 29.92 13.56
CA GLY A 574 -12.86 29.24 14.58
C GLY A 574 -13.06 29.83 15.98
N LEU A 575 -13.10 31.15 16.10
CA LEU A 575 -13.27 31.85 17.38
C LEU A 575 -14.72 31.84 17.87
N GLY A 576 -15.67 32.18 17.01
CA GLY A 576 -17.08 32.37 17.38
C GLY A 576 -17.88 31.07 17.43
N LYS A 577 -17.84 30.29 16.34
CA LYS A 577 -18.63 29.06 16.19
C LYS A 577 -18.00 27.90 16.95
N TYR A 578 -16.70 27.67 16.75
CA TYR A 578 -16.00 26.51 17.31
C TYR A 578 -15.33 26.79 18.65
N ARG A 579 -15.18 28.06 19.04
CA ARG A 579 -14.52 28.46 20.29
C ARG A 579 -13.13 27.84 20.43
N ALA A 580 -12.27 28.06 19.43
CA ALA A 580 -10.85 27.72 19.55
C ALA A 580 -10.20 28.45 20.73
N ASP A 581 -9.36 27.73 21.48
CA ASP A 581 -8.55 28.30 22.56
C ASP A 581 -7.18 28.74 22.05
N TYR A 582 -6.68 28.06 21.01
CA TYR A 582 -5.41 28.35 20.36
C TYR A 582 -5.53 28.26 18.84
N ILE A 583 -4.68 29.01 18.13
CA ILE A 583 -4.58 28.97 16.68
C ILE A 583 -3.12 28.78 16.28
N VAL A 584 -2.86 27.78 15.43
CA VAL A 584 -1.57 27.58 14.78
C VAL A 584 -1.64 28.17 13.38
N PHE A 585 -0.78 29.14 13.07
CA PHE A 585 -0.64 29.71 11.74
C PHE A 585 0.61 29.17 11.06
N THR A 586 0.62 29.11 9.72
CA THR A 586 1.89 29.16 9.00
C THR A 586 2.49 30.55 9.16
N ARG A 587 3.81 30.65 9.31
CA ARG A 587 4.50 31.89 9.71
C ARG A 587 4.21 33.07 8.80
N PHE A 588 4.07 32.84 7.50
CA PHE A 588 3.74 33.89 6.51
C PHE A 588 2.26 34.30 6.51
N ALA A 589 1.38 33.49 7.10
CA ALA A 589 -0.04 33.77 7.30
C ALA A 589 -0.33 34.35 8.70
N ALA A 590 0.65 34.30 9.61
CA ALA A 590 0.50 34.74 11.00
C ALA A 590 0.42 36.27 11.11
N PRO A 591 -0.34 36.80 12.09
CA PRO A 591 -0.20 38.20 12.50
C PRO A 591 1.25 38.51 12.89
N LYS A 592 1.76 39.69 12.50
CA LYS A 592 3.16 40.09 12.79
C LYS A 592 3.48 40.19 14.28
N SER A 593 2.48 40.50 15.10
CA SER A 593 2.62 40.65 16.55
C SER A 593 1.34 40.21 17.26
N SER A 594 1.43 40.02 18.58
CA SER A 594 0.25 39.91 19.44
C SER A 594 -0.66 41.13 19.28
N ASN A 595 -1.96 40.93 19.47
CA ASN A 595 -2.98 41.97 19.46
C ASN A 595 -4.01 41.70 20.58
N GLN A 596 -5.09 42.49 20.62
CA GLN A 596 -6.13 42.34 21.66
C GLN A 596 -6.77 40.95 21.67
N THR A 597 -6.90 40.30 20.51
CA THR A 597 -7.55 38.99 20.34
C THR A 597 -6.59 37.82 20.47
N LEU A 598 -5.33 37.98 20.04
CA LEU A 598 -4.37 36.89 19.91
C LEU A 598 -3.03 37.22 20.56
N THR A 599 -2.55 36.35 21.44
CA THR A 599 -1.24 36.46 22.08
C THR A 599 -0.29 35.40 21.51
N LYS A 600 0.80 35.82 20.85
CA LYS A 600 1.83 34.90 20.34
C LYS A 600 2.53 34.19 21.51
N LEU A 601 2.62 32.86 21.44
CA LEU A 601 3.26 32.02 22.46
C LEU A 601 4.58 31.42 21.98
N HIS A 602 4.62 30.94 20.74
CA HIS A 602 5.76 30.22 20.20
C HIS A 602 5.84 30.37 18.69
N GLU A 603 7.05 30.30 18.14
CA GLU A 603 7.33 30.31 16.71
C GLU A 603 8.51 29.39 16.44
N ASN A 604 8.34 28.49 15.47
CA ASN A 604 9.44 27.80 14.83
C ASN A 604 9.62 28.33 13.40
N GLU A 605 10.39 27.65 12.56
CA GLU A 605 10.74 28.16 11.24
C GLU A 605 9.52 28.44 10.35
N LEU A 606 8.48 27.60 10.47
CA LEU A 606 7.34 27.56 9.55
C LEU A 606 5.98 27.81 10.21
N PHE A 607 5.87 27.72 11.54
CA PHE A 607 4.61 27.85 12.25
C PHE A 607 4.71 28.77 13.46
N THR A 608 3.59 29.43 13.77
CA THR A 608 3.45 30.31 14.92
C THR A 608 2.18 29.96 15.69
N LEU A 609 2.30 29.73 16.99
CA LEU A 609 1.19 29.44 17.90
C LEU A 609 0.72 30.72 18.60
N PHE A 610 -0.60 30.93 18.59
CA PHE A 610 -1.26 32.01 19.32
C PHE A 610 -2.30 31.46 20.30
N ARG A 611 -2.39 32.10 21.47
CA ARG A 611 -3.48 31.94 22.43
C ARG A 611 -4.59 32.94 22.11
N VAL A 612 -5.84 32.50 22.19
CA VAL A 612 -7.01 33.38 22.07
C VAL A 612 -7.28 34.08 23.40
N ASN A 613 -7.26 35.40 23.39
CA ASN A 613 -7.61 36.24 24.53
C ASN A 613 -9.15 36.34 24.58
N ARG A 614 -9.77 35.58 25.47
CA ARG A 614 -11.20 35.77 25.77
C ARG A 614 -11.31 36.80 26.87
N THR A 615 -11.99 37.91 26.57
CA THR A 615 -12.62 38.70 27.63
C THR A 615 -13.57 37.75 28.35
N ARG A 616 -13.29 37.46 29.64
CA ARG A 616 -14.24 36.71 30.46
C ARG A 616 -15.59 37.41 30.32
N PRO A 617 -16.66 36.71 29.89
CA PRO A 617 -17.98 37.29 29.82
C PRO A 617 -18.45 37.81 31.17
#